data_AF-A0A774MWH1-F1
#
_entry.id   AF-A0A774MWH1-F1
#
_cell.length_a   1.000
_cell.length_b   1.000
_cell.length_c   1.000
_cell.angle_alpha   90.00
_cell.angle_beta   90.00
_cell.angle_gamma   90.00
#
_symmetry.space_group_name_H-M   'P 1'
#
loop_
_entity.id
_entity.type
_entity.pdbx_description
1 polymer ?
#
loop_
_entity_poly.entity_id
_entity_poly.type
_entity_poly.pdbx_seq_one_letter_code
_entity_poly.pdbx_strand_id
1 'polypeptide(L)'
;MSWQTHTVFNQPAPLNNSNLFLSDGALCEAVSREGAGWDSDLLASIGQQLGTAESLELGRLANAHPPELLRYDPQGQRLDDVRFHPAWHLLMQGLCANRVHNLAWEEEARAGSFVARAARFVLHAQVEAGTLCPVTMTFAATPLLLQMLPATFHDWLAPLRSDRYDSHLLPGGQKRGLLIGMGMTEKQGGSDVLSNTTHAERLADDSYRLVGHKWFFSVPQSDAHLVLAQAKGGLSCFFVPRFLPDGQRNSVRLERLKDKLGNRSNASAEVE
;
A
#
# COMPACT_ATOMS: atom_id res chain seq x y z
N MET A 1 11.80 55.00 -6.62
CA MET A 1 12.70 54.44 -5.59
C MET A 1 12.75 52.94 -5.83
N SER A 2 13.95 52.37 -5.99
CA SER A 2 14.08 50.92 -6.09
C SER A 2 13.83 50.34 -4.70
N TRP A 3 12.72 49.62 -4.55
CA TRP A 3 12.35 48.94 -3.31
C TRP A 3 13.16 47.66 -3.07
N GLN A 4 14.08 47.30 -3.98
CA GLN A 4 14.91 46.11 -3.88
C GLN A 4 16.18 46.39 -3.07
N THR A 5 16.49 45.53 -2.08
CA THR A 5 17.68 45.65 -1.21
C THR A 5 18.91 44.90 -1.74
N HIS A 6 18.69 43.89 -2.58
CA HIS A 6 19.73 43.09 -3.23
C HIS A 6 19.16 42.36 -4.45
N THR A 7 20.05 41.82 -5.29
CA THR A 7 19.71 40.89 -6.37
C THR A 7 20.09 39.48 -5.92
N VAL A 8 19.19 38.52 -6.09
CA VAL A 8 19.50 37.10 -5.85
C VAL A 8 20.22 36.53 -7.08
N PHE A 9 21.41 35.99 -6.89
CA PHE A 9 22.22 35.34 -7.92
C PHE A 9 22.92 34.10 -7.34
N ASN A 10 23.53 33.27 -8.20
CA ASN A 10 24.19 32.02 -7.80
C ASN A 10 23.26 31.04 -7.05
N GLN A 11 21.99 30.96 -7.47
CA GLN A 11 21.03 29.96 -6.99
C GLN A 11 20.82 28.90 -8.08
N PRO A 12 21.26 27.64 -7.86
CA PRO A 12 21.01 26.56 -8.81
C PRO A 12 19.51 26.31 -9.01
N ALA A 13 19.14 25.91 -10.23
CA ALA A 13 17.79 25.42 -10.48
C ALA A 13 17.59 24.06 -9.78
N PRO A 14 16.45 23.82 -9.09
CA PRO A 14 16.12 22.51 -8.56
C PRO A 14 16.02 21.45 -9.65
N LEU A 15 16.42 20.21 -9.35
CA LEU A 15 16.28 19.10 -10.28
C LEU A 15 14.80 18.69 -10.43
N ASN A 16 14.29 18.75 -11.64
CA ASN A 16 12.97 18.26 -12.05
C ASN A 16 12.96 18.06 -13.58
N ASN A 17 11.86 17.52 -14.11
CA ASN A 17 11.64 17.31 -15.55
C ASN A 17 12.75 16.49 -16.23
N SER A 18 13.32 15.54 -15.49
CA SER A 18 14.32 14.58 -15.97
C SER A 18 13.69 13.20 -16.19
N ASN A 19 14.44 12.26 -16.75
CA ASN A 19 14.02 10.87 -16.85
C ASN A 19 14.72 10.04 -15.77
N LEU A 20 13.96 9.61 -14.75
CA LEU A 20 14.50 8.90 -13.57
C LEU A 20 15.15 7.55 -13.90
N PHE A 21 14.82 6.95 -15.04
CA PHE A 21 15.43 5.70 -15.48
C PHE A 21 16.68 5.95 -16.33
N LEU A 22 16.55 6.76 -17.39
CA LEU A 22 17.66 7.00 -18.33
C LEU A 22 18.81 7.80 -17.72
N SER A 23 18.59 8.53 -16.63
CA SER A 23 19.66 9.19 -15.88
C SER A 23 20.47 8.25 -14.99
N ASP A 24 20.01 7.01 -14.79
CA ASP A 24 20.67 6.00 -13.95
C ASP A 24 21.25 4.88 -14.81
N GLY A 25 22.52 5.04 -15.19
CA GLY A 25 23.24 4.07 -16.00
C GLY A 25 23.38 2.71 -15.32
N ALA A 26 23.59 2.68 -14.00
CA ALA A 26 23.73 1.44 -13.25
C ALA A 26 22.42 0.65 -13.21
N LEU A 27 21.28 1.34 -13.05
CA LEU A 27 19.95 0.72 -13.12
C LEU A 27 19.66 0.20 -14.53
N CYS A 28 19.96 0.96 -15.58
CA CYS A 28 19.79 0.52 -16.97
C CYS A 28 20.59 -0.76 -17.26
N GLU A 29 21.87 -0.79 -16.88
CA GLU A 29 22.72 -1.96 -17.04
C GLU A 29 22.21 -3.17 -16.24
N ALA A 30 21.76 -2.95 -15.01
CA ALA A 30 21.21 -4.01 -14.17
C ALA A 30 19.93 -4.62 -14.76
N VAL A 31 19.00 -3.81 -15.26
CA VAL A 31 17.76 -4.31 -15.89
C VAL A 31 18.08 -5.23 -17.08
N SER A 32 19.02 -4.83 -17.94
CA SER A 32 19.45 -5.65 -19.07
C SER A 32 20.15 -6.93 -18.61
N ARG A 33 21.13 -6.81 -17.71
CA ARG A 33 21.96 -7.92 -17.21
C ARG A 33 21.13 -8.99 -16.49
N GLU A 34 20.17 -8.58 -15.68
CA GLU A 34 19.37 -9.48 -14.84
C GLU A 34 18.09 -9.99 -15.54
N GLY A 35 18.04 -9.95 -16.88
CA GLY A 35 16.97 -10.58 -17.68
C GLY A 35 15.65 -9.82 -17.74
N ALA A 36 15.63 -8.54 -17.39
CA ALA A 36 14.45 -7.65 -17.49
C ALA A 36 14.56 -6.63 -18.63
N GLY A 37 15.52 -6.78 -19.54
CA GLY A 37 15.75 -5.84 -20.67
C GLY A 37 14.51 -5.60 -21.55
N TRP A 38 13.57 -6.56 -21.59
CA TRP A 38 12.30 -6.43 -22.28
C TRP A 38 11.39 -5.32 -21.74
N ASP A 39 11.63 -4.81 -20.51
CA ASP A 39 10.84 -3.75 -19.88
C ASP A 39 11.46 -2.36 -20.06
N SER A 40 12.62 -2.23 -20.73
CA SER A 40 13.41 -1.00 -20.78
C SER A 40 12.66 0.18 -21.40
N ASP A 41 11.89 -0.04 -22.47
CA ASP A 41 11.11 1.03 -23.13
C ASP A 41 10.02 1.58 -22.20
N LEU A 42 9.35 0.68 -21.47
CA LEU A 42 8.36 1.08 -20.49
C LEU A 42 9.01 1.79 -19.30
N LEU A 43 10.14 1.29 -18.80
CA LEU A 43 10.92 1.93 -17.73
C LEU A 43 11.36 3.35 -18.10
N ALA A 44 11.80 3.56 -19.34
CA ALA A 44 12.12 4.89 -19.85
C ALA A 44 10.88 5.80 -19.94
N SER A 45 9.74 5.26 -20.40
CA SER A 45 8.48 5.99 -20.46
C SER A 45 7.98 6.44 -19.08
N ILE A 46 7.92 5.51 -18.12
CA ILE A 46 7.51 5.86 -16.74
C ILE A 46 8.56 6.72 -16.04
N GLY A 47 9.85 6.52 -16.32
CA GLY A 47 10.93 7.34 -15.77
C GLY A 47 10.81 8.81 -16.18
N GLN A 48 10.36 9.08 -17.41
CA GLN A 48 10.03 10.44 -17.86
C GLN A 48 8.80 10.99 -17.13
N GLN A 49 7.72 10.20 -17.04
CA GLN A 49 6.47 10.66 -16.43
C GLN A 49 6.66 10.98 -14.94
N LEU A 50 7.37 10.11 -14.22
CA LEU A 50 7.63 10.23 -12.80
C LEU A 50 8.60 11.36 -12.44
N GLY A 51 9.53 11.71 -13.35
CA GLY A 51 10.50 12.79 -13.12
C GLY A 51 9.97 14.20 -13.37
N THR A 52 8.73 14.35 -13.83
CA THR A 52 8.08 15.66 -14.05
C THR A 52 7.90 16.45 -12.75
N ALA A 53 7.91 17.78 -12.85
CA ALA A 53 7.64 18.64 -11.69
C ALA A 53 6.25 18.37 -11.07
N GLU A 54 5.27 18.06 -11.91
CA GLU A 54 3.90 17.71 -11.50
C GLU A 54 3.88 16.41 -10.67
N SER A 55 4.61 15.39 -11.09
CA SER A 55 4.74 14.11 -10.36
C SER A 55 5.41 14.33 -8.99
N LEU A 56 6.49 15.09 -8.95
CA LEU A 56 7.20 15.44 -7.70
C LEU A 56 6.30 16.22 -6.73
N GLU A 57 5.45 17.11 -7.25
CA GLU A 57 4.50 17.87 -6.45
C GLU A 57 3.42 16.97 -5.82
N LEU A 58 2.99 15.89 -6.48
CA LEU A 58 2.10 14.90 -5.87
C LEU A 58 2.75 14.28 -4.63
N GLY A 59 4.05 13.96 -4.71
CA GLY A 59 4.81 13.44 -3.57
C GLY A 59 4.85 14.40 -2.40
N ARG A 60 5.08 15.69 -2.67
CA ARG A 60 5.05 16.76 -1.66
C ARG A 60 3.66 16.90 -1.04
N LEU A 61 2.61 17.00 -1.86
CA LEU A 61 1.22 17.19 -1.41
C LEU A 61 0.73 16.04 -0.54
N ALA A 62 0.99 14.79 -0.93
CA ALA A 62 0.59 13.63 -0.15
C ALA A 62 1.23 13.60 1.25
N ASN A 63 2.45 14.13 1.41
CA ASN A 63 3.13 14.18 2.71
C ASN A 63 2.78 15.43 3.53
N ALA A 64 2.62 16.59 2.88
CA ALA A 64 2.26 17.85 3.54
C ALA A 64 0.79 17.87 4.02
N HIS A 65 -0.07 17.10 3.36
CA HIS A 65 -1.48 16.91 3.71
C HIS A 65 -1.73 15.45 4.10
N PRO A 66 -1.27 15.02 5.29
CA PRO A 66 -1.35 13.63 5.72
C PRO A 66 -2.81 13.18 5.92
N PRO A 67 -3.06 11.86 5.94
CA PRO A 67 -4.40 11.32 6.10
C PRO A 67 -5.03 11.65 7.45
N GLU A 68 -6.36 11.77 7.43
CA GLU A 68 -7.18 12.09 8.60
C GLU A 68 -8.01 10.87 9.00
N LEU A 69 -8.04 10.59 10.31
CA LEU A 69 -8.85 9.51 10.86
C LEU A 69 -10.30 9.96 11.06
N LEU A 70 -11.23 9.25 10.42
CA LEU A 70 -12.67 9.48 10.57
C LEU A 70 -13.27 8.36 11.41
N ARG A 71 -13.18 8.48 12.74
CA ARG A 71 -13.71 7.47 13.68
C ARG A 71 -15.23 7.48 13.74
N TYR A 72 -15.83 8.66 13.68
CA TYR A 72 -17.28 8.87 13.77
C TYR A 72 -17.75 9.79 12.66
N ASP A 73 -19.01 9.64 12.26
CA ASP A 73 -19.70 10.57 11.39
C ASP A 73 -20.30 11.76 12.19
N PRO A 74 -20.87 12.78 11.52
CA PRO A 74 -21.49 13.92 12.20
C PRO A 74 -22.72 13.57 13.05
N GLN A 75 -23.29 12.37 12.90
CA GLN A 75 -24.44 11.87 13.65
C GLN A 75 -24.01 11.10 14.91
N GLY A 76 -22.71 10.89 15.11
CA GLY A 76 -22.15 10.14 16.23
C GLY A 76 -22.13 8.63 16.03
N GLN A 77 -22.41 8.14 14.82
CA GLN A 77 -22.26 6.72 14.47
C GLN A 77 -20.80 6.42 14.16
N ARG A 78 -20.36 5.19 14.47
CA ARG A 78 -18.99 4.75 14.20
C ARG A 78 -18.80 4.58 12.68
N LEU A 79 -17.72 5.14 12.15
CA LEU A 79 -17.39 5.14 10.72
C LEU A 79 -16.14 4.31 10.37
N ASP A 80 -15.09 4.42 11.19
CA ASP A 80 -13.80 3.73 11.02
C ASP A 80 -13.26 3.80 9.57
N ASP A 81 -13.05 5.03 9.09
CA ASP A 81 -12.49 5.31 7.77
C ASP A 81 -11.33 6.30 7.81
N VAL A 82 -10.60 6.42 6.70
CA VAL A 82 -9.46 7.33 6.56
C VAL A 82 -9.59 8.15 5.30
N ARG A 83 -9.51 9.48 5.44
CA ARG A 83 -9.54 10.42 4.32
C ARG A 83 -8.12 10.81 3.92
N PHE A 84 -7.84 10.78 2.63
CA PHE A 84 -6.54 11.16 2.06
C PHE A 84 -6.67 12.41 1.18
N HIS A 85 -5.57 13.13 1.00
CA HIS A 85 -5.47 14.16 -0.04
C HIS A 85 -5.53 13.52 -1.45
N PRO A 86 -6.15 14.16 -2.47
CA PRO A 86 -6.27 13.59 -3.82
C PRO A 86 -4.95 13.10 -4.44
N ALA A 87 -3.84 13.76 -4.14
CA ALA A 87 -2.50 13.36 -4.59
C ALA A 87 -2.14 11.91 -4.21
N TRP A 88 -2.56 11.44 -3.03
CA TRP A 88 -2.37 10.04 -2.63
C TRP A 88 -3.04 9.08 -3.61
N HIS A 89 -4.29 9.36 -3.98
CA HIS A 89 -5.03 8.50 -4.89
C HIS A 89 -4.43 8.50 -6.31
N LEU A 90 -3.94 9.63 -6.79
CA LEU A 90 -3.25 9.71 -8.09
C LEU A 90 -1.95 8.89 -8.11
N LEU A 91 -1.16 8.97 -7.03
CA LEU A 91 0.05 8.15 -6.88
C LEU A 91 -0.30 6.65 -6.84
N MET A 92 -1.33 6.26 -6.09
CA MET A 92 -1.80 4.88 -6.05
C MET A 92 -2.30 4.37 -7.41
N GLN A 93 -2.99 5.21 -8.19
CA GLN A 93 -3.38 4.88 -9.57
C GLN A 93 -2.15 4.58 -10.43
N GLY A 94 -1.12 5.43 -10.38
CA GLY A 94 0.14 5.23 -11.10
C GLY A 94 0.86 3.94 -10.69
N LEU A 95 0.93 3.64 -9.38
CA LEU A 95 1.55 2.41 -8.87
C LEU A 95 0.79 1.15 -9.30
N CYS A 96 -0.54 1.16 -9.25
CA CYS A 96 -1.38 0.03 -9.66
C CYS A 96 -1.35 -0.18 -11.17
N ALA A 97 -1.47 0.88 -11.97
CA ALA A 97 -1.40 0.82 -13.43
C ALA A 97 -0.05 0.29 -13.92
N ASN A 98 1.03 0.63 -13.22
CA ASN A 98 2.37 0.10 -13.49
C ASN A 98 2.63 -1.28 -12.86
N ARG A 99 1.61 -1.91 -12.27
CA ARG A 99 1.65 -3.24 -11.66
C ARG A 99 2.75 -3.42 -10.61
N VAL A 100 3.13 -2.35 -9.91
CA VAL A 100 4.15 -2.43 -8.83
C VAL A 100 3.69 -3.35 -7.70
N HIS A 101 2.38 -3.54 -7.56
CA HIS A 101 1.76 -4.43 -6.58
C HIS A 101 1.59 -5.89 -7.03
N ASN A 102 1.72 -6.26 -8.31
CA ASN A 102 1.43 -7.63 -8.74
C ASN A 102 2.07 -8.15 -10.04
N LEU A 103 2.96 -7.39 -10.71
CA LEU A 103 3.54 -7.78 -12.01
C LEU A 103 4.11 -9.21 -12.04
N ALA A 104 4.78 -9.64 -10.97
CA ALA A 104 5.40 -10.97 -10.89
C ALA A 104 4.38 -12.13 -10.73
N TRP A 105 3.11 -11.81 -10.49
CA TRP A 105 2.05 -12.77 -10.15
C TRP A 105 0.95 -12.85 -11.20
N GLU A 106 1.13 -12.17 -12.35
CA GLU A 106 0.27 -12.37 -13.52
C GLU A 106 0.40 -13.81 -14.05
N GLU A 107 -0.66 -14.34 -14.64
CA GLU A 107 -0.66 -15.71 -15.18
C GLU A 107 0.37 -15.88 -16.30
N GLU A 108 0.58 -14.83 -17.09
CA GLU A 108 1.55 -14.78 -18.19
C GLU A 108 2.85 -14.04 -17.80
N ALA A 109 3.16 -13.97 -16.49
CA ALA A 109 4.37 -13.31 -16.02
C ALA A 109 5.62 -13.95 -16.65
N ARG A 110 6.44 -13.11 -17.28
CA ARG A 110 7.66 -13.54 -17.99
C ARG A 110 8.81 -13.75 -17.01
N ALA A 111 9.81 -14.53 -17.42
CA ALA A 111 11.10 -14.54 -16.74
C ALA A 111 11.64 -13.09 -16.65
N GLY A 112 12.17 -12.73 -15.46
CA GLY A 112 12.61 -11.36 -15.18
C GLY A 112 11.51 -10.41 -14.66
N SER A 113 10.24 -10.82 -14.56
CA SER A 113 9.14 -9.94 -14.08
C SER A 113 9.37 -9.40 -12.66
N PHE A 114 10.04 -10.15 -11.79
CA PHE A 114 10.39 -9.67 -10.46
C PHE A 114 11.43 -8.54 -10.53
N VAL A 115 12.44 -8.66 -11.40
CA VAL A 115 13.47 -7.64 -11.64
C VAL A 115 12.85 -6.41 -12.30
N ALA A 116 12.02 -6.58 -13.32
CA ALA A 116 11.27 -5.50 -13.96
C ALA A 116 10.42 -4.74 -12.92
N ARG A 117 9.66 -5.47 -12.08
CA ARG A 117 8.89 -4.90 -10.98
C ARG A 117 9.77 -4.11 -10.01
N ALA A 118 10.95 -4.62 -9.68
CA ALA A 118 11.89 -3.95 -8.79
C ALA A 118 12.39 -2.62 -9.39
N ALA A 119 12.71 -2.59 -10.69
CA ALA A 119 13.08 -1.34 -11.36
C ALA A 119 11.92 -0.33 -11.36
N ARG A 120 10.69 -0.75 -11.69
CA ARG A 120 9.50 0.12 -11.58
C ARG A 120 9.33 0.65 -10.15
N PHE A 121 9.48 -0.20 -9.14
CA PHE A 121 9.41 0.18 -7.74
C PHE A 121 10.45 1.25 -7.37
N VAL A 122 11.70 1.10 -7.82
CA VAL A 122 12.78 2.08 -7.57
C VAL A 122 12.44 3.45 -8.16
N LEU A 123 11.88 3.50 -9.38
CA LEU A 123 11.50 4.78 -10.00
C LEU A 123 10.40 5.49 -9.22
N HIS A 124 9.35 4.76 -8.80
CA HIS A 124 8.29 5.33 -7.96
C HIS A 124 8.81 5.79 -6.59
N ALA A 125 9.77 5.05 -6.02
CA ALA A 125 10.34 5.36 -4.71
C ALA A 125 11.13 6.67 -4.66
N GLN A 126 11.65 7.13 -5.80
CA GLN A 126 12.32 8.43 -5.90
C GLN A 126 11.32 9.61 -5.83
N VAL A 127 10.03 9.37 -6.13
CA VAL A 127 8.97 10.39 -6.09
C VAL A 127 8.28 10.44 -4.74
N GLU A 128 7.80 9.31 -4.24
CA GLU A 128 7.04 9.26 -2.99
C GLU A 128 7.13 7.87 -2.35
N ALA A 129 7.44 7.81 -1.05
CA ALA A 129 7.74 6.55 -0.36
C ALA A 129 6.56 5.96 0.45
N GLY A 130 5.59 6.78 0.89
CA GLY A 130 4.49 6.28 1.72
C GLY A 130 3.51 5.40 0.97
N THR A 131 3.21 5.73 -0.28
CA THR A 131 2.38 4.96 -1.21
C THR A 131 3.02 3.62 -1.59
N LEU A 132 4.32 3.44 -1.34
CA LEU A 132 4.98 2.15 -1.50
C LEU A 132 4.56 1.12 -0.45
N CYS A 133 4.11 1.56 0.74
CA CYS A 133 3.69 0.68 1.82
C CYS A 133 2.54 -0.27 1.40
N PRO A 134 1.38 0.24 0.92
CA PRO A 134 0.29 -0.63 0.46
C PRO A 134 0.69 -1.57 -0.67
N VAL A 135 1.46 -1.11 -1.67
CA VAL A 135 1.85 -1.97 -2.80
C VAL A 135 2.90 -3.00 -2.45
N THR A 136 3.74 -2.73 -1.44
CA THR A 136 4.70 -3.71 -0.92
C THR A 136 3.98 -4.84 -0.19
N MET A 137 3.08 -4.49 0.73
CA MET A 137 2.29 -5.49 1.46
C MET A 137 1.42 -6.31 0.50
N THR A 138 0.74 -5.64 -0.44
CA THR A 138 -0.07 -6.31 -1.46
C THR A 138 0.78 -7.24 -2.32
N PHE A 139 1.92 -6.77 -2.83
CA PHE A 139 2.84 -7.60 -3.61
C PHE A 139 3.30 -8.85 -2.88
N ALA A 140 3.64 -8.74 -1.59
CA ALA A 140 4.06 -9.89 -0.80
C ALA A 140 2.90 -10.85 -0.47
N ALA A 141 1.70 -10.33 -0.23
CA ALA A 141 0.53 -11.11 0.18
C ALA A 141 -0.19 -11.80 -0.98
N THR A 142 -0.19 -11.21 -2.18
CA THR A 142 -0.90 -11.73 -3.36
C THR A 142 -0.59 -13.20 -3.65
N PRO A 143 0.66 -13.68 -3.77
CA PRO A 143 0.91 -15.08 -4.11
C PRO A 143 0.39 -16.06 -3.05
N LEU A 144 0.40 -15.67 -1.76
CA LEU A 144 -0.19 -16.46 -0.68
C LEU A 144 -1.71 -16.55 -0.84
N LEU A 145 -2.37 -15.41 -1.08
CA LEU A 145 -3.81 -15.36 -1.25
C LEU A 145 -4.27 -16.12 -2.49
N LEU A 146 -3.55 -16.04 -3.61
CA LEU A 146 -3.88 -16.81 -4.81
C LEU A 146 -3.93 -18.34 -4.57
N GLN A 147 -3.26 -18.84 -3.53
CA GLN A 147 -3.23 -20.27 -3.18
C GLN A 147 -4.12 -20.64 -1.99
N MET A 148 -4.33 -19.71 -1.05
CA MET A 148 -4.93 -19.98 0.26
C MET A 148 -6.21 -19.21 0.54
N LEU A 149 -6.77 -18.52 -0.45
CA LEU A 149 -7.99 -17.74 -0.26
C LEU A 149 -9.14 -18.65 0.22
N PRO A 150 -9.91 -18.25 1.24
CA PRO A 150 -11.11 -18.98 1.61
C PRO A 150 -12.11 -18.98 0.45
N ALA A 151 -12.85 -20.09 0.28
CA ALA A 151 -13.79 -20.28 -0.84
C ALA A 151 -14.79 -19.11 -1.01
N THR A 152 -15.25 -18.55 0.11
CA THR A 152 -16.19 -17.42 0.15
C THR A 152 -15.65 -16.13 -0.49
N PHE A 153 -14.33 -16.00 -0.65
CA PHE A 153 -13.67 -14.82 -1.24
C PHE A 153 -13.01 -15.12 -2.59
N HIS A 154 -13.28 -16.26 -3.24
CA HIS A 154 -12.67 -16.61 -4.54
C HIS A 154 -12.91 -15.58 -5.66
N ASP A 155 -13.96 -14.76 -5.56
CA ASP A 155 -14.19 -13.63 -6.46
C ASP A 155 -13.11 -12.54 -6.38
N TRP A 156 -12.24 -12.54 -5.36
CA TRP A 156 -11.11 -11.62 -5.25
C TRP A 156 -9.92 -11.99 -6.15
N LEU A 157 -9.88 -13.20 -6.71
CA LEU A 157 -8.76 -13.64 -7.56
C LEU A 157 -8.55 -12.72 -8.77
N ALA A 158 -9.65 -12.28 -9.39
CA ALA A 158 -9.61 -11.35 -10.52
C ALA A 158 -9.07 -9.96 -10.13
N PRO A 159 -9.65 -9.24 -9.13
CA PRO A 159 -9.16 -7.92 -8.76
C PRO A 159 -7.75 -7.93 -8.14
N LEU A 160 -7.31 -9.02 -7.47
CA LEU A 160 -5.92 -9.19 -7.01
C LEU A 160 -4.90 -9.16 -8.16
N ARG A 161 -5.31 -9.57 -9.37
CA ARG A 161 -4.49 -9.60 -10.58
C ARG A 161 -4.70 -8.38 -11.50
N SER A 162 -5.54 -7.43 -11.11
CA SER A 162 -5.83 -6.24 -11.91
C SER A 162 -4.67 -5.23 -11.94
N ASP A 163 -4.74 -4.25 -12.83
CA ASP A 163 -3.89 -3.06 -12.86
C ASP A 163 -4.63 -1.81 -12.35
N ARG A 164 -5.76 -1.99 -11.65
CA ARG A 164 -6.67 -0.90 -11.27
C ARG A 164 -6.60 -0.61 -9.79
N TYR A 165 -6.25 0.61 -9.43
CA TYR A 165 -6.51 1.11 -8.08
C TYR A 165 -8.00 1.40 -7.92
N ASP A 166 -8.60 0.90 -6.84
CA ASP A 166 -10.00 1.14 -6.51
C ASP A 166 -10.13 1.60 -5.05
N SER A 167 -10.53 2.86 -4.85
CA SER A 167 -10.69 3.48 -3.54
C SER A 167 -12.12 3.41 -3.00
N HIS A 168 -13.06 2.77 -3.70
CA HIS A 168 -14.43 2.69 -3.22
C HIS A 168 -14.50 1.90 -1.90
N LEU A 169 -15.38 2.37 -1.02
CA LEU A 169 -15.66 1.77 0.27
C LEU A 169 -16.70 0.65 0.11
N LEU A 170 -16.28 -0.45 -0.52
CA LEU A 170 -17.12 -1.59 -0.87
C LEU A 170 -16.45 -2.91 -0.46
N PRO A 171 -17.21 -4.01 -0.34
CA PRO A 171 -16.64 -5.35 -0.24
C PRO A 171 -15.70 -5.66 -1.41
N GLY A 172 -14.59 -6.35 -1.15
CA GLY A 172 -13.52 -6.52 -2.13
C GLY A 172 -13.94 -7.20 -3.44
N GLY A 173 -14.90 -8.14 -3.40
CA GLY A 173 -15.43 -8.81 -4.60
C GLY A 173 -16.18 -7.88 -5.56
N GLN A 174 -16.56 -6.68 -5.11
CA GLN A 174 -17.24 -5.66 -5.91
C GLN A 174 -16.27 -4.58 -6.44
N LYS A 175 -14.98 -4.68 -6.10
CA LYS A 175 -13.95 -3.71 -6.47
C LYS A 175 -13.16 -4.18 -7.69
N ARG A 176 -12.55 -3.23 -8.40
CA ARG A 176 -11.73 -3.51 -9.59
C ARG A 176 -10.31 -3.96 -9.26
N GLY A 177 -9.81 -3.58 -8.08
CA GLY A 177 -8.52 -3.99 -7.55
C GLY A 177 -8.46 -3.84 -6.04
N LEU A 178 -7.47 -4.46 -5.43
CA LEU A 178 -7.41 -4.68 -3.98
C LEU A 178 -6.06 -4.30 -3.40
N LEU A 179 -6.09 -3.86 -2.15
CA LEU A 179 -4.91 -3.69 -1.30
C LEU A 179 -4.98 -4.64 -0.11
N ILE A 180 -3.86 -5.26 0.20
CA ILE A 180 -3.74 -6.18 1.34
C ILE A 180 -2.74 -5.60 2.34
N GLY A 181 -3.20 -5.40 3.57
CA GLY A 181 -2.37 -4.97 4.68
C GLY A 181 -1.89 -6.15 5.54
N MET A 182 -1.12 -5.82 6.58
CA MET A 182 -0.57 -6.83 7.48
C MET A 182 -0.62 -6.33 8.94
N GLY A 183 -1.18 -7.14 9.84
CA GLY A 183 -1.37 -6.82 11.26
C GLY A 183 -0.62 -7.80 12.16
N MET A 184 0.65 -7.52 12.45
CA MET A 184 1.50 -8.39 13.28
C MET A 184 1.76 -7.79 14.64
N THR A 185 2.38 -6.61 14.66
CA THR A 185 2.92 -5.94 15.84
C THR A 185 1.85 -5.59 16.86
N GLU A 186 2.10 -5.96 18.11
CA GLU A 186 1.32 -5.55 19.27
C GLU A 186 2.15 -4.63 20.19
N LYS A 187 1.50 -4.02 21.19
CA LYS A 187 2.13 -3.07 22.12
C LYS A 187 3.37 -3.66 22.82
N GLN A 188 3.33 -4.95 23.14
CA GLN A 188 4.38 -5.67 23.86
C GLN A 188 5.53 -6.17 22.96
N GLY A 189 5.36 -6.20 21.64
CA GLY A 189 6.38 -6.78 20.75
C GLY A 189 6.05 -6.65 19.26
N GLY A 190 7.05 -6.24 18.49
CA GLY A 190 7.03 -6.27 17.02
C GLY A 190 7.91 -7.37 16.44
N SER A 191 9.11 -7.55 17.01
CA SER A 191 10.05 -8.60 16.60
C SER A 191 9.64 -9.97 17.14
N ASP A 192 9.31 -10.04 18.44
CA ASP A 192 8.83 -11.26 19.08
C ASP A 192 7.31 -11.39 18.92
N VAL A 193 6.87 -11.89 17.77
CA VAL A 193 5.45 -12.10 17.47
C VAL A 193 4.82 -13.25 18.25
N LEU A 194 5.63 -14.14 18.85
CA LEU A 194 5.11 -15.21 19.71
C LEU A 194 4.50 -14.65 21.01
N SER A 195 4.93 -13.44 21.41
CA SER A 195 4.36 -12.70 22.53
C SER A 195 2.96 -12.11 22.26
N ASN A 196 2.41 -12.27 21.05
CA ASN A 196 1.09 -11.75 20.70
C ASN A 196 0.00 -12.28 21.64
N THR A 197 -0.94 -11.40 21.96
CA THR A 197 -2.07 -11.62 22.89
C THR A 197 -3.43 -11.53 22.22
N THR A 198 -3.51 -11.04 20.98
CA THR A 198 -4.74 -11.17 20.17
C THR A 198 -5.12 -12.64 20.08
N HIS A 199 -6.34 -12.98 20.49
CA HIS A 199 -6.83 -14.35 20.55
C HIS A 199 -7.86 -14.62 19.46
N ALA A 200 -7.82 -15.81 18.88
CA ALA A 200 -8.75 -16.28 17.87
C ALA A 200 -9.49 -17.53 18.38
N GLU A 201 -10.82 -17.42 18.49
CA GLU A 201 -11.71 -18.51 18.88
C GLU A 201 -12.49 -19.01 17.67
N ARG A 202 -12.48 -20.33 17.45
CA ARG A 202 -13.17 -20.96 16.32
C ARG A 202 -14.68 -20.89 16.49
N LEU A 203 -15.39 -20.48 15.45
CA LEU A 203 -16.85 -20.43 15.38
C LEU A 203 -17.43 -21.71 14.74
N ALA A 204 -18.76 -21.80 14.73
CA ALA A 204 -19.49 -22.96 14.22
C ALA A 204 -19.38 -23.15 12.70
N ASP A 205 -19.12 -22.07 11.96
CA ASP A 205 -18.97 -22.03 10.50
C ASP A 205 -17.50 -22.13 10.05
N ASP A 206 -16.62 -22.59 10.95
CA ASP A 206 -15.18 -22.74 10.77
C ASP A 206 -14.39 -21.41 10.61
N SER A 207 -15.08 -20.26 10.63
CA SER A 207 -14.42 -18.96 10.79
C SER A 207 -13.92 -18.75 12.22
N TYR A 208 -13.22 -17.64 12.47
CA TYR A 208 -12.68 -17.32 13.80
C TYR A 208 -13.11 -15.92 14.23
N ARG A 209 -13.49 -15.80 15.51
CA ARG A 209 -13.65 -14.51 16.18
C ARG A 209 -12.32 -14.09 16.77
N LEU A 210 -11.81 -12.94 16.34
CA LEU A 210 -10.59 -12.34 16.88
C LEU A 210 -10.93 -11.26 17.90
N VAL A 211 -10.21 -11.25 19.02
CA VAL A 211 -10.28 -10.19 20.04
C VAL A 211 -8.86 -9.84 20.46
N GLY A 212 -8.48 -8.57 20.34
CA GLY A 212 -7.14 -8.12 20.67
C GLY A 212 -6.87 -6.70 20.18
N HIS A 213 -5.63 -6.44 19.77
CA HIS A 213 -5.23 -5.15 19.19
C HIS A 213 -4.04 -5.32 18.26
N LYS A 214 -3.85 -4.38 17.34
CA LYS A 214 -2.58 -4.20 16.61
C LYS A 214 -2.06 -2.79 16.78
N TRP A 215 -0.80 -2.70 17.17
CA TRP A 215 -0.19 -1.44 17.60
C TRP A 215 0.33 -0.61 16.44
N PHE A 216 0.78 -1.25 15.36
CA PHE A 216 1.10 -0.59 14.10
C PHE A 216 0.36 -1.34 12.99
N PHE A 217 -0.69 -0.71 12.48
CA PHE A 217 -1.61 -1.26 11.50
C PHE A 217 -1.67 -0.32 10.29
N SER A 218 -0.68 -0.44 9.42
CA SER A 218 -0.57 0.41 8.23
C SER A 218 -1.65 0.08 7.20
N VAL A 219 -2.04 1.10 6.45
CA VAL A 219 -3.06 1.02 5.40
C VAL A 219 -4.36 0.45 5.98
N PRO A 220 -4.95 1.09 7.02
CA PRO A 220 -6.21 0.61 7.62
C PRO A 220 -7.37 0.59 6.62
N GLN A 221 -7.23 1.27 5.48
CA GLN A 221 -8.18 1.23 4.37
C GLN A 221 -8.02 0.03 3.42
N SER A 222 -7.01 -0.82 3.61
CA SER A 222 -6.85 -2.07 2.84
C SER A 222 -8.12 -2.91 2.89
N ASP A 223 -8.35 -3.67 1.82
CA ASP A 223 -9.54 -4.50 1.67
C ASP A 223 -9.53 -5.69 2.62
N ALA A 224 -8.34 -6.18 2.96
CA ALA A 224 -8.11 -7.14 4.04
C ALA A 224 -6.73 -6.96 4.67
N HIS A 225 -6.55 -7.55 5.85
CA HIS A 225 -5.25 -7.69 6.48
C HIS A 225 -4.95 -9.15 6.80
N LEU A 226 -3.68 -9.53 6.62
CA LEU A 226 -3.16 -10.78 7.19
C LEU A 226 -2.77 -10.51 8.64
N VAL A 227 -3.46 -11.14 9.59
CA VAL A 227 -3.36 -10.84 11.03
C VAL A 227 -2.86 -12.06 11.80
N LEU A 228 -1.84 -11.87 12.65
CA LEU A 228 -1.37 -12.92 13.56
C LEU A 228 -2.16 -12.89 14.87
N ALA A 229 -2.69 -14.05 15.27
CA ALA A 229 -3.40 -14.22 16.54
C ALA A 229 -3.16 -15.63 17.14
N GLN A 230 -3.29 -15.75 18.45
CA GLN A 230 -3.18 -17.01 19.18
C GLN A 230 -4.46 -17.81 19.03
N ALA A 231 -4.37 -19.02 18.48
CA ALA A 231 -5.49 -19.96 18.40
C ALA A 231 -5.18 -21.23 19.18
N LYS A 232 -6.17 -22.13 19.30
CA LYS A 232 -5.90 -23.49 19.76
C LYS A 232 -4.91 -24.15 18.79
N GLY A 233 -3.71 -24.48 19.26
CA GLY A 233 -2.62 -25.00 18.44
C GLY A 233 -1.44 -24.02 18.24
N GLY A 234 -1.56 -22.78 18.72
CA GLY A 234 -0.49 -21.78 18.72
C GLY A 234 -0.75 -20.59 17.82
N LEU A 235 0.30 -19.80 17.59
CA LEU A 235 0.24 -18.60 16.76
C LEU A 235 -0.14 -18.98 15.32
N SER A 236 -1.19 -18.33 14.81
CA SER A 236 -1.78 -18.61 13.51
C SER A 236 -1.98 -17.32 12.71
N CYS A 237 -2.06 -17.44 11.38
CA CYS A 237 -2.30 -16.32 10.46
C CYS A 237 -3.75 -16.35 9.97
N PHE A 238 -4.42 -15.21 10.02
CA PHE A 238 -5.82 -15.05 9.65
C PHE A 238 -5.98 -14.05 8.51
N PHE A 239 -6.83 -14.38 7.54
CA PHE A 239 -7.34 -13.42 6.56
C PHE A 239 -8.51 -12.66 7.20
N VAL A 240 -8.31 -11.37 7.46
CA VAL A 240 -9.31 -10.50 8.10
C VAL A 240 -9.78 -9.46 7.09
N PRO A 241 -10.93 -9.67 6.40
CA PRO A 241 -11.43 -8.72 5.43
C PRO A 241 -12.05 -7.51 6.13
N ARG A 242 -12.00 -6.34 5.48
CA ARG A 242 -12.62 -5.10 5.97
C ARG A 242 -14.14 -5.19 6.00
N PHE A 243 -14.72 -5.93 5.07
CA PHE A 243 -16.16 -6.24 5.01
C PHE A 243 -16.38 -7.75 5.04
N LEU A 244 -17.44 -8.16 5.72
CA LEU A 244 -17.90 -9.55 5.79
C LEU A 244 -18.60 -9.96 4.49
N PRO A 245 -18.79 -11.26 4.23
CA PRO A 245 -19.45 -11.75 3.01
C PRO A 245 -20.87 -11.21 2.78
N ASP A 246 -21.58 -10.84 3.84
CA ASP A 246 -22.92 -10.26 3.78
C ASP A 246 -22.91 -8.73 3.50
N GLY A 247 -21.73 -8.13 3.34
CA GLY A 247 -21.55 -6.71 3.08
C GLY A 247 -21.48 -5.83 4.33
N GLN A 248 -21.62 -6.39 5.54
CA GLN A 248 -21.43 -5.63 6.76
C GLN A 248 -19.96 -5.26 6.98
N ARG A 249 -19.71 -4.12 7.63
CA ARG A 249 -18.35 -3.76 8.05
C ARG A 249 -17.87 -4.74 9.12
N ASN A 250 -16.65 -5.26 8.98
CA ASN A 250 -16.06 -6.14 9.98
C ASN A 250 -15.68 -5.34 11.24
N SER A 251 -15.56 -6.01 12.38
CA SER A 251 -15.40 -5.38 13.70
C SER A 251 -13.97 -4.96 14.03
N VAL A 252 -13.30 -4.25 13.11
CA VAL A 252 -11.97 -3.64 13.34
C VAL A 252 -12.16 -2.16 13.65
N ARG A 253 -11.79 -1.75 14.87
CA ARG A 253 -11.95 -0.39 15.35
C ARG A 253 -10.66 0.40 15.19
N LEU A 254 -10.72 1.53 14.49
CA LEU A 254 -9.57 2.42 14.33
C LEU A 254 -9.54 3.43 15.47
N GLU A 255 -8.60 3.28 16.41
CA GLU A 255 -8.57 4.11 17.61
C GLU A 255 -7.72 5.37 17.45
N ARG A 256 -6.59 5.27 16.77
CA ARG A 256 -5.67 6.40 16.58
C ARG A 256 -4.83 6.24 15.33
N LEU A 257 -4.53 7.36 14.64
CA LEU A 257 -3.44 7.40 13.66
C LEU A 257 -2.13 7.82 14.34
N LYS A 258 -1.03 7.20 13.92
CA LYS A 258 0.31 7.55 14.37
C LYS A 258 0.71 8.93 13.82
N ASP A 259 1.19 9.80 14.70
CA ASP A 259 1.96 10.98 14.29
C ASP A 259 3.42 10.57 14.10
N LYS A 260 3.81 10.36 12.84
CA LYS A 260 5.11 9.78 12.47
C LYS A 260 6.11 10.88 12.10
N LEU A 261 7.39 10.63 12.40
CA LEU A 261 8.52 11.47 11.98
C LEU A 261 8.56 11.66 10.46
N GLY A 262 8.44 10.56 9.71
CA GLY A 262 8.38 10.52 8.25
C GLY A 262 7.30 9.53 7.79
N ASN A 263 7.29 9.14 6.51
CA ASN A 263 6.26 8.25 5.95
C ASN A 263 4.83 8.79 6.21
N ARG A 264 4.68 10.12 6.26
CA ARG A 264 3.49 10.81 6.78
C ARG A 264 2.29 10.71 5.85
N SER A 265 2.52 10.55 4.55
CA SER A 265 1.47 10.28 3.55
C SER A 265 0.73 8.96 3.79
N ASN A 266 1.40 7.96 4.36
CA ASN A 266 0.83 6.64 4.64
C ASN A 266 0.11 6.62 5.99
N ALA A 267 -1.15 6.19 6.03
CA ALA A 267 -1.88 6.02 7.28
C ALA A 267 -1.38 4.79 8.03
N SER A 268 -0.93 4.97 9.28
CA SER A 268 -0.64 3.89 10.21
C SER A 268 -1.51 4.04 11.44
N ALA A 269 -2.34 3.03 11.73
CA ALA A 269 -3.30 3.07 12.83
C ALA A 269 -2.87 2.23 14.03
N GLU A 270 -3.46 2.53 15.18
CA GLU A 270 -3.68 1.62 16.29
C GLU A 270 -5.11 1.11 16.17
N VAL A 271 -5.30 -0.20 16.23
CA VAL A 271 -6.60 -0.83 16.06
C VAL A 271 -6.88 -1.86 17.15
N GLU A 272 -8.16 -2.08 17.41
CA GLU A 272 -8.72 -3.12 18.27
C GLU A 272 -9.68 -4.01 17.47
#